data_AF-A0AAD3D289-F1
#
_entry.id   AF-A0AAD3D289-F1
#
_cell.length_a   1.000
_cell.length_b   1.000
_cell.length_c   1.000
_cell.angle_alpha   90.00
_cell.angle_beta   90.00
_cell.angle_gamma   90.00
#
_symmetry.space_group_name_H-M   'P 1'
#
loop_
_entity.id
_entity.type
_entity.pdbx_description
1 polymer ?
#
loop_
_entity_poly.entity_id
_entity_poly.type
_entity_poly.pdbx_seq_one_letter_code
_entity_poly.pdbx_strand_id
1 'polypeptide(L)'
;MPSNKKKKSGDKKKKKQERLERQEAAQALSHALSTHSDQFRQLLLQGRKEYAKGRAYEAQDLQQQAITYGTENLPRFNENSMVKAHALIEVGLTRSAILTDFCTDQEERKKVEQDMDEAFKDALSIYHYRIEKKTLTKFRRDECWMNANSTTYVSPIPLFERLGPLDYFTTVNWCSGNDPSPDTVSILKQVIKFINEWVKNDMVLQLECGTRLQGQIPDNYSVEAWTEKLQDHEAVLAGILSKDELSDKYTFDVPREVRHTGTIDGKMKSTFKKLEKDISKDGIKRCENVACNKVENYARQFATCSRCGFAAYCCKDCQKADWKRHKKECKDKAIKAEEEKFQNKSKDCLMVGESQQVLSIINYWLHFAAKSDEMKATQTEDATIIIHAIAPKIAHVEMWEYQFGMQEVTFLFKAIWSMTPGMRYEMTRKFVKATSKLGFPKGGPDFSMTLNWSKYGVGGDFAVVKYTPKGAILLHEDEDGTVKGYVAVGITQSLQSIVSQMEMPLPIFLTTGVFPFKKMILCQGTFMPLMKEPSQKLTLTAQAFVSGDESAVEVFERIEKE
;
A
#
# COMPACT_ATOMS: atom_id res chain seq x y z
N MET A 1 -25.44 45.30 -61.76
CA MET A 1 -25.75 44.21 -60.82
C MET A 1 -25.59 42.86 -61.54
N PRO A 2 -24.55 42.07 -61.29
CA PRO A 2 -24.46 40.72 -61.83
C PRO A 2 -25.16 39.72 -60.91
N SER A 3 -25.91 38.85 -61.57
CA SER A 3 -26.86 37.88 -61.06
C SER A 3 -26.28 36.82 -60.12
N ASN A 4 -26.93 36.69 -58.95
CA ASN A 4 -26.98 35.47 -58.17
C ASN A 4 -27.51 34.31 -59.04
N LYS A 5 -26.68 33.34 -59.46
CA LYS A 5 -27.16 31.98 -59.76
C LYS A 5 -26.03 30.93 -59.82
N LYS A 6 -26.31 29.83 -59.10
CA LYS A 6 -25.78 28.46 -59.25
C LYS A 6 -24.35 28.14 -58.78
N LYS A 7 -24.11 28.30 -57.47
CA LYS A 7 -23.06 27.57 -56.72
C LYS A 7 -23.65 26.82 -55.50
N LYS A 8 -24.76 26.06 -55.64
CA LYS A 8 -25.54 25.66 -54.43
C LYS A 8 -26.24 24.29 -54.39
N SER A 9 -25.85 23.26 -55.16
CA SER A 9 -26.51 21.93 -55.01
C SER A 9 -25.55 20.78 -54.64
N GLY A 10 -24.47 20.56 -55.40
CA GLY A 10 -23.49 19.50 -55.12
C GLY A 10 -22.78 19.64 -53.77
N ASP A 11 -22.22 20.83 -53.50
CA ASP A 11 -21.57 21.14 -52.21
C ASP A 11 -22.53 21.08 -51.01
N LYS A 12 -23.81 21.40 -51.22
CA LYS A 12 -24.82 21.29 -50.15
C LYS A 12 -25.19 19.84 -49.87
N LYS A 13 -25.28 18.99 -50.89
CA LYS A 13 -25.49 17.54 -50.72
C LYS A 13 -24.29 16.89 -50.06
N LYS A 14 -23.07 17.20 -50.50
CA LYS A 14 -21.83 16.70 -49.89
C LYS A 14 -21.70 17.12 -48.42
N LYS A 15 -21.91 18.41 -48.11
CA LYS A 15 -21.93 18.90 -46.71
C LYS A 15 -23.07 18.33 -45.87
N LYS A 16 -24.22 18.01 -46.49
CA LYS A 16 -25.34 17.36 -45.78
C LYS A 16 -25.03 15.90 -45.48
N GLN A 17 -24.40 15.20 -46.42
CA GLN A 17 -23.95 13.82 -46.26
C GLN A 17 -22.85 13.72 -45.19
N GLU A 18 -21.81 14.57 -45.27
CA GLU A 18 -20.76 14.68 -44.25
C GLU A 18 -21.33 15.04 -42.86
N ARG A 19 -22.42 15.82 -42.81
CA ARG A 19 -23.10 16.17 -41.56
C ARG A 19 -23.91 14.99 -41.01
N LEU A 20 -24.58 14.21 -41.87
CA LEU A 20 -25.29 13.00 -41.47
C LEU A 20 -24.32 11.95 -40.94
N GLU A 21 -23.24 11.70 -41.66
CA GLU A 21 -22.19 10.74 -41.28
C GLU A 21 -21.53 11.13 -39.95
N ARG A 22 -21.26 12.43 -39.73
CA ARG A 22 -20.78 12.92 -38.43
C ARG A 22 -21.80 12.73 -37.30
N GLN A 23 -23.09 12.86 -37.61
CA GLN A 23 -24.17 12.74 -36.64
C GLN A 23 -24.43 11.28 -36.26
N GLU A 24 -24.39 10.37 -37.24
CA GLU A 24 -24.44 8.92 -37.06
C GLU A 24 -23.21 8.42 -36.30
N ALA A 25 -22.00 8.86 -36.66
CA ALA A 25 -20.78 8.55 -35.94
C ALA A 25 -20.82 9.05 -34.48
N ALA A 26 -21.38 10.23 -34.23
CA ALA A 26 -21.55 10.76 -32.88
C ALA A 26 -22.59 9.97 -32.06
N GLN A 27 -23.68 9.50 -32.69
CA GLN A 27 -24.68 8.65 -32.04
C GLN A 27 -24.13 7.25 -31.72
N ALA A 28 -23.41 6.63 -32.66
CA ALA A 28 -22.75 5.35 -32.44
C ALA A 28 -21.69 5.45 -31.33
N LEU A 29 -20.90 6.53 -31.32
CA LEU A 29 -19.94 6.84 -30.27
C LEU A 29 -20.63 6.98 -28.91
N SER A 30 -21.73 7.74 -28.84
CA SER A 30 -22.51 7.91 -27.61
C SER A 30 -23.10 6.59 -27.10
N HIS A 31 -23.56 5.71 -27.99
CA HIS A 31 -24.11 4.41 -27.64
C HIS A 31 -23.03 3.45 -27.14
N ALA A 32 -21.90 3.35 -27.84
CA ALA A 32 -20.77 2.52 -27.42
C ALA A 32 -20.22 2.97 -26.04
N LEU A 33 -20.12 4.28 -25.82
CA LEU A 33 -19.74 4.85 -24.52
C LEU A 33 -20.78 4.59 -23.44
N SER A 34 -22.08 4.52 -23.73
CA SER A 34 -23.08 4.17 -22.72
C SER A 34 -23.10 2.69 -22.33
N THR A 35 -22.67 1.81 -23.25
CA THR A 35 -22.82 0.35 -23.09
C THR A 35 -21.54 -0.32 -22.60
N HIS A 36 -20.39 0.01 -23.18
CA HIS A 36 -19.13 -0.71 -22.95
C HIS A 36 -18.24 -0.03 -21.90
N SER A 37 -18.44 1.27 -21.68
CA SER A 37 -17.61 2.01 -20.73
C SER A 37 -17.77 1.44 -19.32
N ASP A 38 -19.00 1.26 -18.83
CA ASP A 38 -19.23 0.73 -17.49
C ASP A 38 -18.53 -0.61 -17.24
N GLN A 39 -18.50 -1.51 -18.23
CA GLN A 39 -17.80 -2.79 -18.11
C GLN A 39 -16.27 -2.63 -18.01
N PHE A 40 -15.65 -1.83 -18.90
CA PHE A 40 -14.22 -1.51 -18.80
C PHE A 40 -13.85 -0.91 -17.44
N ARG A 41 -14.68 0.02 -16.93
CA ARG A 41 -14.45 0.65 -15.64
C ARG A 41 -14.58 -0.34 -14.48
N GLN A 42 -15.56 -1.24 -14.52
CA GLN A 42 -15.68 -2.28 -13.50
C GLN A 42 -14.44 -3.17 -13.49
N LEU A 43 -13.89 -3.54 -14.64
CA LEU A 43 -12.67 -4.35 -14.73
C LEU A 43 -11.47 -3.62 -14.09
N LEU A 44 -11.22 -2.35 -14.43
CA LEU A 44 -10.15 -1.57 -13.79
C LEU A 44 -10.38 -1.39 -12.28
N LEU A 45 -11.60 -1.07 -11.86
CA LEU A 45 -11.91 -0.90 -10.43
C LEU A 45 -11.78 -2.22 -9.65
N GLN A 46 -12.12 -3.34 -10.26
CA GLN A 46 -11.90 -4.66 -9.67
C GLN A 46 -10.40 -4.95 -9.60
N GLY A 47 -9.65 -4.74 -10.68
CA GLY A 47 -8.19 -4.90 -10.68
C GLY A 47 -7.51 -4.10 -9.58
N ARG A 48 -7.86 -2.82 -9.43
CA ARG A 48 -7.37 -1.97 -8.32
C ARG A 48 -7.76 -2.50 -6.94
N LYS A 49 -8.97 -3.04 -6.78
CA LYS A 49 -9.40 -3.66 -5.51
C LYS A 49 -8.63 -4.93 -5.21
N GLU A 50 -8.31 -5.74 -6.21
CA GLU A 50 -7.48 -6.93 -6.03
C GLU A 50 -6.03 -6.54 -5.72
N TYR A 51 -5.50 -5.54 -6.42
CA TYR A 51 -4.16 -4.98 -6.17
C TYR A 51 -4.04 -4.47 -4.73
N ALA A 52 -5.03 -3.70 -4.26
CA ALA A 52 -5.09 -3.19 -2.90
C ALA A 52 -5.25 -4.28 -1.82
N LYS A 53 -5.64 -5.51 -2.19
CA LYS A 53 -5.69 -6.67 -1.30
C LYS A 53 -4.40 -7.50 -1.35
N GLY A 54 -3.38 -7.05 -2.06
CA GLY A 54 -2.13 -7.79 -2.27
C GLY A 54 -2.26 -8.96 -3.26
N ARG A 55 -3.33 -9.00 -4.06
CA ARG A 55 -3.58 -10.04 -5.06
C ARG A 55 -3.14 -9.56 -6.44
N ALA A 56 -1.82 -9.55 -6.65
CA ALA A 56 -1.21 -8.92 -7.81
C ALA A 56 -1.50 -9.67 -9.12
N TYR A 57 -1.51 -11.01 -9.12
CA TYR A 57 -1.87 -11.79 -10.32
C TYR A 57 -3.33 -11.56 -10.73
N GLU A 58 -4.27 -11.60 -9.78
CA GLU A 58 -5.68 -11.34 -10.07
C GLU A 58 -5.91 -9.90 -10.51
N ALA A 59 -5.16 -8.95 -9.94
CA ALA A 59 -5.17 -7.56 -10.39
C ALA A 59 -4.66 -7.40 -11.82
N GLN A 60 -3.55 -8.07 -12.16
CA GLN A 60 -2.95 -8.04 -13.48
C GLN A 60 -3.95 -8.60 -14.49
N ASP A 61 -4.56 -9.75 -14.21
CA ASP A 61 -5.52 -10.37 -15.11
C ASP A 61 -6.71 -9.47 -15.38
N LEU A 62 -7.27 -8.84 -14.34
CA LEU A 62 -8.40 -7.92 -14.49
C LEU A 62 -8.02 -6.64 -15.24
N GLN A 63 -6.83 -6.09 -15.01
CA GLN A 63 -6.33 -4.91 -15.72
C GLN A 63 -5.99 -5.24 -17.18
N GLN A 64 -5.41 -6.40 -17.45
CA GLN A 64 -5.14 -6.88 -18.80
C GLN A 64 -6.44 -7.16 -19.55
N GLN A 65 -7.43 -7.77 -18.90
CA GLN A 65 -8.78 -7.91 -19.44
C GLN A 65 -9.42 -6.56 -19.75
N ALA A 66 -9.22 -5.55 -18.89
CA ALA A 66 -9.67 -4.20 -19.17
C ALA A 66 -9.01 -3.63 -20.42
N ILE A 67 -7.68 -3.75 -20.57
CA ILE A 67 -6.94 -3.27 -21.76
C ILE A 67 -7.43 -3.95 -23.03
N THR A 68 -7.60 -5.28 -23.01
CA THR A 68 -8.12 -6.06 -24.15
C THR A 68 -9.53 -5.61 -24.49
N TYR A 69 -10.42 -5.59 -23.50
CA TYR A 69 -11.81 -5.15 -23.69
C TYR A 69 -11.90 -3.72 -24.21
N GLY A 70 -11.07 -2.81 -23.69
CA GLY A 70 -10.97 -1.43 -24.13
C GLY A 70 -10.55 -1.33 -25.59
N THR A 71 -9.55 -2.11 -25.99
CA THR A 71 -9.05 -2.13 -27.37
C THR A 71 -10.10 -2.62 -28.38
N GLU A 72 -10.90 -3.61 -27.99
CA GLU A 72 -11.93 -4.20 -28.85
C GLU A 72 -13.23 -3.39 -28.90
N ASN A 73 -13.65 -2.84 -27.76
CA ASN A 73 -15.03 -2.35 -27.58
C ASN A 73 -15.11 -0.84 -27.33
N LEU A 74 -14.03 -0.20 -26.86
CA LEU A 74 -14.05 1.24 -26.59
C LEU A 74 -13.58 2.02 -27.82
N PRO A 75 -14.41 2.93 -28.34
CA PRO A 75 -14.03 3.76 -29.46
C PRO A 75 -12.83 4.62 -29.08
N ARG A 76 -11.80 4.61 -29.93
CA ARG A 76 -10.57 5.42 -29.80
C ARG A 76 -9.70 5.10 -28.56
N PHE A 77 -9.81 3.89 -28.00
CA PHE A 77 -8.82 3.30 -27.10
C PHE A 77 -7.56 2.88 -27.90
N ASN A 78 -6.88 3.86 -28.49
CA ASN A 78 -5.76 3.66 -29.42
C ASN A 78 -4.50 4.38 -28.91
N GLU A 79 -3.48 4.49 -29.76
CA GLU A 79 -2.17 5.10 -29.47
C GLU A 79 -2.23 6.61 -29.13
N ASN A 80 -3.41 7.23 -29.16
CA ASN A 80 -3.64 8.60 -28.71
C ASN A 80 -4.57 8.66 -27.48
N SER A 81 -4.84 7.54 -26.81
CA SER A 81 -5.76 7.48 -25.67
C SER A 81 -5.02 7.61 -24.35
N MET A 82 -5.22 8.71 -23.64
CA MET A 82 -4.67 8.84 -22.29
C MET A 82 -5.29 7.83 -21.32
N VAL A 83 -6.52 7.38 -21.58
CA VAL A 83 -7.16 6.30 -20.82
C VAL A 83 -6.43 4.96 -21.05
N LYS A 84 -5.92 4.72 -22.27
CA LYS A 84 -5.07 3.56 -22.57
C LYS A 84 -3.71 3.68 -21.87
N ALA A 85 -3.09 4.87 -21.91
CA ALA A 85 -1.85 5.12 -21.19
C ALA A 85 -2.00 4.85 -19.69
N HIS A 86 -3.11 5.28 -19.08
CA HIS A 86 -3.41 5.00 -17.67
C HIS A 86 -3.51 3.50 -17.37
N ALA A 87 -4.28 2.78 -18.18
CA ALA A 87 -4.48 1.34 -17.98
C ALA A 87 -3.17 0.56 -18.14
N LEU A 88 -2.31 0.99 -19.07
CA LEU A 88 -0.97 0.46 -19.28
C LEU A 88 -0.04 0.73 -18.08
N ILE A 89 -0.11 1.92 -17.47
CA ILE A 89 0.61 2.22 -16.23
C ILE A 89 0.15 1.31 -15.11
N GLU A 90 -1.17 1.14 -14.93
CA GLU A 90 -1.72 0.28 -13.89
C GLU A 90 -1.27 -1.18 -14.02
N VAL A 91 -1.31 -1.75 -15.23
CA VAL A 91 -0.83 -3.12 -15.44
C VAL A 91 0.69 -3.21 -15.25
N GLY A 92 1.45 -2.18 -15.67
CA GLY A 92 2.89 -2.11 -15.45
C GLY A 92 3.27 -2.08 -13.96
N LEU A 93 2.55 -1.28 -13.16
CA LEU A 93 2.73 -1.24 -11.71
C LEU A 93 2.38 -2.56 -11.04
N THR A 94 1.33 -3.23 -11.50
CA THR A 94 0.96 -4.56 -10.99
C THR A 94 2.01 -5.62 -11.35
N ARG A 95 2.54 -5.60 -12.58
CA ARG A 95 3.65 -6.48 -13.00
C ARG A 95 4.92 -6.19 -12.21
N SER A 96 5.22 -4.93 -11.90
CA SER A 96 6.32 -4.57 -11.00
C SER A 96 6.12 -5.20 -9.61
N ALA A 97 4.88 -5.21 -9.09
CA ALA A 97 4.58 -5.90 -7.84
C ALA A 97 4.75 -7.42 -7.96
N ILE A 98 4.34 -8.05 -9.06
CA ILE A 98 4.57 -9.48 -9.34
C ILE A 98 6.06 -9.81 -9.37
N LEU A 99 6.83 -9.01 -10.12
CA LEU A 99 8.28 -9.16 -10.25
C LEU A 99 9.00 -9.08 -8.90
N THR A 100 8.51 -8.22 -8.01
CA THR A 100 9.13 -7.96 -6.69
C THR A 100 8.69 -8.98 -5.64
N ASP A 101 7.40 -9.30 -5.59
CA ASP A 101 6.80 -9.97 -4.44
C ASP A 101 6.44 -11.45 -4.72
N PHE A 102 6.40 -11.89 -5.99
CA PHE A 102 5.81 -13.17 -6.37
C PHE A 102 6.66 -14.05 -7.30
N CYS A 103 7.47 -13.46 -8.18
CA CYS A 103 8.33 -14.25 -9.07
C CYS A 103 9.37 -15.05 -8.26
N THR A 104 9.32 -16.38 -8.38
CA THR A 104 10.27 -17.28 -7.69
C THR A 104 11.31 -17.87 -8.64
N ASP A 105 10.98 -17.96 -9.92
CA ASP A 105 11.87 -18.51 -10.95
C ASP A 105 12.39 -17.43 -11.91
N GLN A 106 13.57 -17.69 -12.48
CA GLN A 106 14.29 -16.72 -13.29
C GLN A 106 13.67 -16.52 -14.69
N GLU A 107 12.89 -17.47 -15.18
CA GLU A 107 12.27 -17.44 -16.51
C GLU A 107 10.97 -16.63 -16.48
N GLU A 108 10.11 -16.88 -15.48
CA GLU A 108 8.95 -16.07 -15.14
C GLU A 108 9.37 -14.63 -14.84
N ARG A 109 10.43 -14.43 -14.04
CA ARG A 109 10.95 -13.09 -13.75
C ARG A 109 11.30 -12.32 -15.02
N LYS A 110 12.04 -12.93 -15.94
CA LYS A 110 12.40 -12.29 -17.23
C LYS A 110 11.16 -11.97 -18.06
N LYS A 111 10.18 -12.87 -18.07
CA LYS A 111 8.93 -12.67 -18.81
C LYS A 111 8.10 -11.52 -18.23
N VAL A 112 7.89 -11.51 -16.92
CA VAL A 112 7.14 -10.44 -16.22
C VAL A 112 7.86 -9.10 -16.37
N GLU A 113 9.19 -9.10 -16.33
CA GLU A 113 10.01 -7.92 -16.60
C GLU A 113 9.80 -7.42 -18.04
N GLN A 114 9.90 -8.28 -19.05
CA GLN A 114 9.61 -7.91 -20.44
C GLN A 114 8.19 -7.38 -20.65
N ASP A 115 7.19 -8.02 -20.07
CA ASP A 115 5.79 -7.61 -20.17
C ASP A 115 5.53 -6.28 -19.45
N MET A 116 6.18 -6.05 -18.29
CA MET A 116 6.17 -4.77 -17.59
C MET A 116 6.80 -3.70 -18.48
N ASP A 117 7.93 -4.04 -19.10
CA ASP A 117 8.68 -3.15 -19.95
C ASP A 117 7.89 -2.61 -21.13
N GLU A 118 7.22 -3.53 -21.82
CA GLU A 118 6.39 -3.22 -22.96
C GLU A 118 5.22 -2.31 -22.58
N ALA A 119 4.55 -2.58 -21.45
CA ALA A 119 3.40 -1.78 -21.02
C ALA A 119 3.76 -0.31 -20.78
N PHE A 120 4.88 -0.05 -20.12
CA PHE A 120 5.31 1.32 -19.85
C PHE A 120 5.86 2.02 -21.10
N LYS A 121 6.58 1.30 -21.99
CA LYS A 121 6.99 1.82 -23.31
C LYS A 121 5.78 2.27 -24.14
N ASP A 122 4.75 1.43 -24.17
CA ASP A 122 3.49 1.77 -24.84
C ASP A 122 2.82 2.99 -24.22
N ALA A 123 2.79 3.09 -22.88
CA ALA A 123 2.24 4.25 -22.21
C ALA A 123 3.02 5.54 -22.57
N LEU A 124 4.35 5.50 -22.55
CA LEU A 124 5.21 6.62 -22.95
C LEU A 124 4.99 7.05 -24.39
N SER A 125 4.83 6.10 -25.32
CA SER A 125 4.56 6.41 -26.72
C SER A 125 3.32 7.31 -26.89
N ILE A 126 2.27 7.07 -26.08
CA ILE A 126 1.03 7.85 -26.08
C ILE A 126 1.28 9.26 -25.54
N TYR A 127 2.05 9.41 -24.46
CA TYR A 127 2.42 10.73 -23.94
C TYR A 127 3.24 11.53 -24.95
N HIS A 128 4.28 10.92 -25.54
CA HIS A 128 5.13 11.56 -26.54
C HIS A 128 4.35 11.98 -27.78
N TYR A 129 3.47 11.12 -28.28
CA TYR A 129 2.58 11.46 -29.38
C TYR A 129 1.74 12.71 -29.05
N ARG A 130 1.17 12.79 -27.84
CA ARG A 130 0.33 13.92 -27.43
C ARG A 130 1.09 15.21 -27.17
N ILE A 131 2.33 15.11 -26.71
CA ILE A 131 3.27 16.24 -26.61
C ILE A 131 3.52 16.79 -28.02
N GLU A 132 3.90 15.93 -28.97
CA GLU A 132 4.19 16.33 -30.35
C GLU A 132 2.99 17.00 -31.03
N LYS A 133 1.79 16.44 -30.83
CA LYS A 133 0.54 17.01 -31.38
C LYS A 133 -0.02 18.19 -30.58
N LYS A 134 0.60 18.58 -29.47
CA LYS A 134 0.12 19.64 -28.56
C LYS A 134 -1.31 19.39 -28.06
N THR A 135 -1.66 18.13 -27.82
CA THR A 135 -2.98 17.68 -27.35
C THR A 135 -2.95 17.10 -25.94
N LEU A 136 -1.80 17.12 -25.28
CA LEU A 136 -1.62 16.56 -23.93
C LEU A 136 -2.64 17.10 -22.91
N THR A 137 -2.95 18.41 -22.94
CA THR A 137 -3.93 19.03 -22.04
C THR A 137 -5.39 18.89 -22.43
N LYS A 138 -5.65 18.31 -23.59
CA LYS A 138 -7.00 18.17 -24.13
C LYS A 138 -7.39 16.72 -23.94
N PHE A 139 -8.13 16.46 -22.87
CA PHE A 139 -8.94 15.26 -22.83
C PHE A 139 -10.02 15.39 -23.89
N ARG A 140 -10.07 14.40 -24.78
CA ARG A 140 -11.16 14.31 -25.72
C ARG A 140 -12.45 14.01 -24.93
N ARG A 141 -13.60 14.48 -25.42
CA ARG A 141 -14.89 14.32 -24.74
C ARG A 141 -15.27 12.86 -24.49
N ASP A 142 -14.73 11.95 -25.30
CA ASP A 142 -14.88 10.50 -25.24
C ASP A 142 -13.87 9.82 -24.28
N GLU A 143 -12.84 10.53 -23.83
CA GLU A 143 -11.91 10.09 -22.76
C GLU A 143 -12.42 10.45 -21.36
N CYS A 144 -13.43 11.31 -21.30
CA CYS A 144 -14.13 11.71 -20.07
C CYS A 144 -15.57 11.19 -20.14
N TRP A 145 -16.01 10.43 -19.14
CA TRP A 145 -17.23 9.65 -19.30
C TRP A 145 -18.43 10.44 -18.79
N MET A 146 -19.50 10.51 -19.58
CA MET A 146 -20.76 11.08 -19.14
C MET A 146 -21.62 9.96 -18.56
N ASN A 147 -22.07 10.13 -17.31
CA ASN A 147 -23.15 9.29 -16.79
C ASN A 147 -24.43 9.69 -17.55
N ALA A 148 -25.22 8.72 -18.04
CA ALA A 148 -26.35 8.98 -18.96
C ALA A 148 -27.38 10.01 -18.43
N ASN A 149 -27.41 10.20 -17.09
CA ASN A 149 -28.32 11.12 -16.38
C ASN A 149 -27.63 12.37 -15.82
N SER A 150 -26.37 12.65 -16.18
CA SER A 150 -25.54 13.73 -15.63
C SER A 150 -25.08 14.72 -16.71
N THR A 151 -25.25 16.02 -16.46
CA THR A 151 -24.63 17.09 -17.26
C THR A 151 -23.15 17.32 -16.92
N THR A 152 -22.63 16.60 -15.93
CA THR A 152 -21.24 16.68 -15.45
C THR A 152 -20.41 15.49 -15.92
N TYR A 153 -19.19 15.77 -16.39
CA TYR A 153 -18.23 14.78 -16.85
C TYR A 153 -17.60 14.10 -15.65
N VAL A 154 -17.65 12.77 -15.62
CA VAL A 154 -17.00 11.95 -14.62
C VAL A 154 -15.84 11.25 -15.32
N SER A 155 -14.61 11.70 -15.06
CA SER A 155 -13.45 10.91 -15.47
C SER A 155 -13.57 9.49 -14.88
N PRO A 156 -13.28 8.43 -15.65
CA PRO A 156 -13.19 7.07 -15.10
C PRO A 156 -12.12 6.98 -14.01
N ILE A 157 -11.19 7.94 -13.99
CA ILE A 157 -10.09 8.09 -13.05
C ILE A 157 -10.41 9.22 -12.03
N PRO A 158 -10.33 8.96 -10.71
CA PRO A 158 -10.54 9.93 -9.63
C PRO A 158 -9.81 11.26 -9.85
N LEU A 159 -10.36 12.36 -9.31
CA LEU A 159 -9.89 13.74 -9.59
C LEU A 159 -8.42 14.01 -9.23
N PHE A 160 -7.90 13.30 -8.24
CA PHE A 160 -6.51 13.37 -7.74
C PHE A 160 -5.55 12.37 -8.42
N GLU A 161 -6.08 11.47 -9.25
CA GLU A 161 -5.33 10.48 -10.07
C GLU A 161 -5.38 10.86 -11.57
N ARG A 162 -5.85 12.06 -11.91
CA ARG A 162 -6.09 12.42 -13.31
C ARG A 162 -4.77 12.63 -14.05
N LEU A 163 -4.66 11.93 -15.18
CA LEU A 163 -3.53 11.94 -16.10
C LEU A 163 -2.86 13.30 -16.21
N GLY A 164 -1.65 13.35 -15.69
CA GLY A 164 -0.87 14.56 -15.58
C GLY A 164 0.63 14.26 -15.42
N PRO A 165 1.40 15.22 -14.88
CA PRO A 165 2.84 15.08 -14.69
C PRO A 165 3.21 13.84 -13.87
N LEU A 166 2.43 13.48 -12.85
CA LEU A 166 2.72 12.36 -11.97
C LEU A 166 2.74 11.00 -12.70
N ASP A 167 1.76 10.73 -13.56
CA ASP A 167 1.69 9.49 -14.33
C ASP A 167 2.81 9.41 -15.37
N TYR A 168 3.10 10.54 -16.03
CA TYR A 168 4.24 10.64 -16.93
C TYR A 168 5.56 10.38 -16.19
N PHE A 169 5.78 11.02 -15.04
CA PHE A 169 6.99 10.77 -14.24
C PHE A 169 7.06 9.34 -13.72
N THR A 170 5.93 8.69 -13.44
CA THR A 170 5.89 7.28 -13.03
C THR A 170 6.39 6.38 -14.16
N THR A 171 5.97 6.63 -15.41
CA THR A 171 6.47 5.90 -16.58
C THR A 171 7.94 6.19 -16.88
N VAL A 172 8.38 7.44 -16.70
CA VAL A 172 9.76 7.84 -16.94
C VAL A 172 10.70 7.31 -15.87
N ASN A 173 10.33 7.35 -14.59
CA ASN A 173 11.13 6.82 -13.48
C ASN A 173 11.41 5.33 -13.67
N TRP A 174 10.54 4.63 -14.40
CA TRP A 174 10.71 3.25 -14.78
C TRP A 174 11.64 3.07 -16.03
N CYS A 175 11.60 3.98 -17.01
CA CYS A 175 12.53 4.01 -18.14
C CYS A 175 13.92 4.59 -17.81
N SER A 176 14.03 5.41 -16.78
CA SER A 176 15.28 5.94 -16.28
C SER A 176 15.86 4.95 -15.30
N GLY A 177 16.62 3.97 -15.82
CA GLY A 177 17.63 3.35 -15.00
C GLY A 177 18.46 4.46 -14.36
N ASN A 178 18.61 4.44 -13.04
CA ASN A 178 19.42 5.41 -12.29
C ASN A 178 20.90 5.43 -12.73
N ASP A 179 21.28 4.55 -13.66
CA ASP A 179 22.60 4.50 -14.25
C ASP A 179 22.79 5.62 -15.31
N PRO A 180 23.83 6.46 -15.19
CA PRO A 180 24.15 7.46 -16.20
C PRO A 180 24.51 6.81 -17.54
N SER A 181 23.62 7.03 -18.51
CA SER A 181 23.74 6.59 -19.90
C SER A 181 23.26 7.70 -20.85
N PRO A 182 23.67 7.69 -22.13
CA PRO A 182 23.14 8.62 -23.14
C PRO A 182 21.60 8.57 -23.24
N ASP A 183 21.01 7.40 -23.04
CA ASP A 183 19.56 7.20 -23.04
C ASP A 183 18.91 7.87 -21.83
N THR A 184 19.50 7.72 -20.64
CA THR A 184 19.06 8.37 -19.41
C THR A 184 19.08 9.90 -19.57
N VAL A 185 20.16 10.46 -20.14
CA VAL A 185 20.27 11.91 -20.44
C VAL A 185 19.20 12.36 -21.44
N SER A 186 18.93 11.58 -22.48
CA SER A 186 17.87 11.86 -23.45
C SER A 186 16.49 11.91 -22.77
N ILE A 187 16.21 10.95 -21.89
CA ILE A 187 14.98 10.87 -21.11
C ILE A 187 14.84 12.08 -20.16
N LEU A 188 15.90 12.44 -19.42
CA LEU A 188 15.90 13.61 -18.52
C LEU A 188 15.62 14.92 -19.28
N LYS A 189 16.22 15.09 -20.47
CA LYS A 189 15.92 16.23 -21.35
C LYS A 189 14.46 16.27 -21.78
N GLN A 190 13.87 15.12 -22.07
CA GLN A 190 12.46 15.01 -22.44
C GLN A 190 11.53 15.32 -21.26
N VAL A 191 11.87 14.90 -20.03
CA VAL A 191 11.16 15.27 -18.80
C VAL A 191 11.19 16.77 -18.57
N ILE A 192 12.37 17.39 -18.62
CA ILE A 192 12.51 18.84 -18.45
C ILE A 192 11.71 19.58 -19.53
N LYS A 193 11.76 19.11 -20.78
CA LYS A 193 10.93 19.66 -21.86
C LYS A 193 9.44 19.53 -21.56
N PHE A 194 8.99 18.36 -21.10
CA PHE A 194 7.61 18.13 -20.71
C PHE A 194 7.17 19.09 -19.61
N ILE A 195 7.97 19.25 -18.54
CA ILE A 195 7.64 20.15 -17.43
C ILE A 195 7.59 21.60 -17.91
N ASN A 196 8.56 22.04 -18.70
CA ASN A 196 8.58 23.40 -19.25
C ASN A 196 7.38 23.67 -20.16
N GLU A 197 6.98 22.70 -20.99
CA GLU A 197 5.76 22.81 -21.80
C GLU A 197 4.49 22.82 -20.92
N TRP A 198 4.47 22.07 -19.82
CA TRP A 198 3.38 22.07 -18.85
C TRP A 198 3.24 23.41 -18.11
N VAL A 199 4.35 23.97 -17.62
CA VAL A 199 4.36 25.27 -16.93
C VAL A 199 4.05 26.41 -17.88
N LYS A 200 4.69 26.46 -19.05
CA LYS A 200 4.56 27.56 -20.03
C LYS A 200 3.14 27.78 -20.52
N ASN A 201 2.36 26.71 -20.62
CA ASN A 201 1.00 26.77 -21.15
C ASN A 201 -0.06 26.97 -20.04
N ASP A 202 0.35 27.27 -18.79
CA ASP A 202 -0.53 27.47 -17.61
C ASP A 202 -1.64 26.41 -17.56
N MET A 203 -1.20 25.15 -17.67
CA MET A 203 -1.99 24.04 -18.18
C MET A 203 -3.07 23.59 -17.19
N VAL A 204 -4.20 24.27 -17.27
CA VAL A 204 -5.49 23.81 -16.77
C VAL A 204 -6.08 22.86 -17.82
N LEU A 205 -6.23 21.58 -17.48
CA LEU A 205 -6.91 20.58 -18.32
C LEU A 205 -8.31 21.10 -18.66
N GLN A 206 -8.52 21.48 -19.91
CA GLN A 206 -9.79 21.99 -20.39
C GLN A 206 -10.53 20.86 -21.09
N LEU A 207 -11.61 20.40 -20.46
CA LEU A 207 -12.53 19.46 -21.08
C LEU A 207 -13.26 20.16 -22.24
N GLU A 208 -13.63 19.44 -23.29
CA GLU A 208 -14.43 19.98 -24.40
C GLU A 208 -15.78 20.59 -23.95
N CYS A 209 -16.22 20.29 -22.72
CA CYS A 209 -17.40 20.88 -22.10
C CYS A 209 -17.18 22.21 -21.38
N GLY A 210 -15.96 22.75 -21.41
CA GLY A 210 -15.60 24.02 -20.78
C GLY A 210 -15.13 23.91 -19.33
N THR A 211 -15.25 22.73 -18.70
CA THR A 211 -14.73 22.50 -17.34
C THR A 211 -13.21 22.50 -17.34
N ARG A 212 -12.65 23.18 -16.35
CA ARG A 212 -11.22 23.39 -16.10
C ARG A 212 -10.78 22.54 -14.91
N LEU A 213 -9.74 21.73 -15.07
CA LEU A 213 -9.12 20.96 -13.99
C LEU A 213 -7.65 21.36 -13.89
N GLN A 214 -7.21 21.78 -12.71
CA GLN A 214 -5.83 22.18 -12.52
C GLN A 214 -4.99 20.95 -12.18
N GLY A 215 -3.99 20.63 -13.01
CA GLY A 215 -2.95 19.66 -12.66
C GLY A 215 -1.75 20.38 -12.06
N GLN A 216 -1.31 19.98 -10.88
CA GLN A 216 -0.10 20.50 -10.25
C GLN A 216 1.08 19.57 -10.58
N ILE A 217 2.25 20.14 -10.83
CA ILE A 217 3.51 19.39 -10.80
C ILE A 217 3.78 19.14 -9.32
N PRO A 218 3.98 17.89 -8.87
CA PRO A 218 4.25 17.63 -7.47
C PRO A 218 5.57 18.31 -7.06
N ASP A 219 5.65 18.83 -5.83
CA ASP A 219 6.77 19.67 -5.36
C ASP A 219 8.14 19.00 -5.47
N ASN A 220 8.19 17.66 -5.42
CA ASN A 220 9.38 16.84 -5.59
C ASN A 220 9.80 16.58 -7.05
N TYR A 221 9.09 17.15 -8.03
CA TYR A 221 9.36 17.01 -9.47
C TYR A 221 9.56 18.37 -10.16
N SER A 222 10.16 19.34 -9.47
CA SER A 222 10.42 20.67 -10.01
C SER A 222 11.38 20.67 -11.21
N VAL A 223 11.28 21.68 -12.08
CA VAL A 223 12.19 21.82 -13.24
C VAL A 223 13.64 21.88 -12.77
N GLU A 224 13.87 22.56 -11.65
CA GLU A 224 15.18 22.74 -11.04
C GLU A 224 15.78 21.40 -10.62
N ALA A 225 15.01 20.55 -9.93
CA ALA A 225 15.46 19.24 -9.47
C ALA A 225 15.83 18.31 -10.64
N TRP A 226 15.03 18.30 -11.71
CA TRP A 226 15.32 17.48 -12.90
C TRP A 226 16.49 18.04 -13.73
N THR A 227 16.68 19.37 -13.73
CA THR A 227 17.82 20.01 -14.41
C THR A 227 19.13 19.71 -13.69
N GLU A 228 19.13 19.73 -12.35
CA GLU A 228 20.26 19.29 -11.53
C GLU A 228 20.61 17.82 -11.81
N LYS A 229 19.58 16.94 -11.82
CA LYS A 229 19.75 15.52 -12.20
C LYS A 229 20.37 15.38 -13.60
N LEU A 230 19.89 16.12 -14.59
CA LEU A 230 20.46 16.11 -15.94
C LEU A 230 21.94 16.49 -15.95
N GLN A 231 22.32 17.57 -15.26
CA GLN A 231 23.70 18.04 -15.19
C GLN A 231 24.63 17.01 -14.55
N ASP A 232 24.17 16.36 -13.48
CA ASP A 232 24.91 15.32 -12.78
C ASP A 232 25.12 14.07 -13.66
N HIS A 233 24.09 13.62 -14.39
CA HIS A 233 24.23 12.52 -15.35
C HIS A 233 25.12 12.88 -16.54
N GLU A 234 25.07 14.12 -17.06
CA GLU A 234 25.97 14.60 -18.11
C GLU A 234 27.43 14.72 -17.62
N ALA A 235 27.64 15.11 -16.37
CA ALA A 235 28.95 15.18 -15.74
C ALA A 235 29.60 13.79 -15.61
N VAL A 236 28.82 12.74 -15.33
CA VAL A 236 29.33 11.37 -15.35
C VAL A 236 29.72 10.91 -16.75
N LEU A 237 28.90 11.19 -17.76
CA LEU A 237 29.23 10.82 -19.15
C LEU A 237 30.43 11.61 -19.69
N ALA A 238 30.66 12.82 -19.19
CA ALA A 238 31.83 13.63 -19.51
C ALA A 238 33.11 13.22 -18.74
N GLY A 239 33.01 12.26 -17.81
CA GLY A 239 34.12 11.83 -16.95
C GLY A 239 34.55 12.87 -15.91
N ILE A 240 33.68 13.85 -15.63
CA ILE A 240 33.91 14.92 -14.65
C ILE A 240 33.52 14.44 -13.24
N LEU A 241 32.55 13.54 -13.16
CA LEU A 241 32.02 12.96 -11.93
C LEU A 241 32.03 11.43 -12.05
N SER A 242 32.40 10.69 -11.00
CA SER A 242 32.31 9.23 -11.00
C SER A 242 30.88 8.75 -10.72
N LYS A 243 30.56 7.52 -11.13
CA LYS A 243 29.26 6.88 -10.78
C LYS A 243 29.06 6.75 -9.27
N ASP A 244 30.14 6.57 -8.51
CA ASP A 244 30.09 6.46 -7.05
C ASP A 244 29.79 7.82 -6.39
N GLU A 245 30.42 8.90 -6.88
CA GLU A 245 30.11 10.26 -6.45
C GLU A 245 28.68 10.69 -6.82
N LEU A 246 28.14 10.17 -7.92
CA LEU A 246 26.75 10.38 -8.32
C LEU A 246 25.77 9.67 -7.38
N SER A 247 26.07 8.42 -7.03
CA SER A 247 25.32 7.62 -6.04
C SER A 247 25.19 8.35 -4.71
N ASP A 248 26.30 8.94 -4.23
CA ASP A 248 26.34 9.67 -2.96
C ASP A 248 25.57 11.01 -2.99
N LYS A 249 25.42 11.63 -4.17
CA LYS A 249 24.57 12.83 -4.34
C LYS A 249 23.07 12.53 -4.29
N TYR A 250 22.64 11.38 -4.80
CA TYR A 250 21.21 11.02 -4.88
C TYR A 250 20.62 10.41 -3.60
N THR A 251 21.34 10.45 -2.48
CA THR A 251 20.79 10.05 -1.18
C THR A 251 19.84 11.12 -0.63
N PHE A 252 18.69 11.36 -1.26
CA PHE A 252 17.34 11.31 -0.64
C PHE A 252 16.18 11.69 -1.59
N ASP A 253 14.99 11.14 -1.27
CA ASP A 253 13.63 11.41 -1.78
C ASP A 253 13.09 10.67 -3.03
N VAL A 254 13.30 9.35 -3.05
CA VAL A 254 12.18 8.46 -3.42
C VAL A 254 11.59 7.92 -2.11
N PRO A 255 10.30 8.16 -1.80
CA PRO A 255 9.59 7.30 -0.87
C PRO A 255 9.54 5.91 -1.49
N ARG A 256 10.59 5.10 -1.25
CA ARG A 256 10.48 3.65 -1.34
C ARG A 256 9.50 3.27 -0.26
N GLU A 257 8.23 3.10 -0.64
CA GLU A 257 7.25 2.48 0.22
C GLU A 257 7.89 1.21 0.77
N VAL A 258 8.16 1.25 2.07
CA VAL A 258 8.57 0.07 2.79
C VAL A 258 7.37 -0.86 2.79
N ARG A 259 7.34 -1.81 1.84
CA ARG A 259 6.37 -2.91 1.86
C ARG A 259 6.73 -3.76 3.08
N HIS A 260 5.98 -3.55 4.16
CA HIS A 260 6.00 -4.41 5.33
C HIS A 260 4.92 -5.47 5.18
N THR A 261 5.33 -6.71 4.89
CA THR A 261 4.50 -7.87 5.22
C THR A 261 4.48 -8.05 6.72
N GLY A 262 3.27 -8.27 7.22
CA GLY A 262 3.02 -8.43 8.64
C GLY A 262 1.54 -8.46 8.98
N THR A 263 0.74 -9.15 8.16
CA THR A 263 -0.49 -9.85 8.54
C THR A 263 -0.73 -10.93 7.48
N ILE A 264 -1.14 -12.15 7.88
CA ILE A 264 -1.59 -13.21 6.95
C ILE A 264 -2.88 -12.81 6.21
N ASP A 265 -3.52 -11.70 6.60
CA ASP A 265 -4.40 -10.91 5.74
C ASP A 265 -3.78 -9.54 5.48
N GLY A 266 -2.85 -9.48 4.52
CA GLY A 266 -2.18 -8.27 4.07
C GLY A 266 -3.18 -7.19 3.65
N LYS A 267 -3.54 -6.30 4.57
CA LYS A 267 -4.09 -4.99 4.24
C LYS A 267 -3.21 -3.94 4.88
N MET A 268 -2.35 -3.36 4.05
CA MET A 268 -1.89 -2.00 4.26
C MET A 268 -3.13 -1.12 4.45
N LYS A 269 -3.30 -0.50 5.63
CA LYS A 269 -4.32 0.53 5.82
C LYS A 269 -3.92 1.82 5.08
N SER A 270 -4.04 1.81 3.77
CA SER A 270 -4.69 2.93 3.07
C SER A 270 -6.15 2.52 2.83
N THR A 271 -6.88 2.21 3.90
CA THR A 271 -8.32 1.98 3.76
C THR A 271 -8.90 3.25 3.15
N PHE A 272 -9.70 3.11 2.08
CA PHE A 272 -10.47 4.19 1.48
C PHE A 272 -11.08 5.13 2.54
N LYS A 273 -11.37 4.66 3.76
CA LYS A 273 -11.75 5.47 4.93
C LYS A 273 -10.76 6.53 5.43
N LYS A 274 -9.43 6.41 5.36
CA LYS A 274 -8.52 7.51 5.80
C LYS A 274 -8.44 8.58 4.72
N LEU A 275 -8.38 8.17 3.45
CA LEU A 275 -8.50 9.06 2.30
C LEU A 275 -9.90 9.69 2.22
N GLU A 276 -10.98 8.96 2.52
CA GLU A 276 -12.36 9.45 2.58
C GLU A 276 -12.62 10.27 3.86
N LYS A 277 -11.87 10.05 4.96
CA LYS A 277 -11.90 10.88 6.18
C LYS A 277 -11.04 12.14 6.06
N ASP A 278 -9.98 12.11 5.26
CA ASP A 278 -9.14 13.26 4.94
C ASP A 278 -9.68 14.06 3.74
N ILE A 279 -10.41 13.43 2.82
CA ILE A 279 -11.25 14.08 1.78
C ILE A 279 -12.57 14.58 2.39
N SER A 280 -13.14 13.89 3.40
CA SER A 280 -14.28 14.39 4.20
C SER A 280 -13.87 15.25 5.39
N LYS A 281 -12.64 15.78 5.40
CA LYS A 281 -12.32 16.96 6.22
C LYS A 281 -13.08 18.23 5.78
N ASP A 282 -13.91 18.13 4.74
CA ASP A 282 -14.99 19.10 4.45
C ASP A 282 -16.37 18.72 5.02
N GLY A 283 -16.47 17.68 5.86
CA GLY A 283 -17.53 17.50 6.86
C GLY A 283 -18.99 17.42 6.39
N ILE A 284 -19.30 17.55 5.10
CA ILE A 284 -20.64 17.81 4.60
C ILE A 284 -21.25 16.54 3.96
N LYS A 285 -22.29 15.99 4.60
CA LYS A 285 -22.99 14.78 4.12
C LYS A 285 -24.18 15.11 3.23
N ARG A 286 -24.49 14.22 2.28
CA ARG A 286 -25.75 14.27 1.50
C ARG A 286 -26.84 13.46 2.19
N CYS A 287 -28.09 13.89 2.05
CA CYS A 287 -29.23 13.12 2.50
C CYS A 287 -29.34 11.82 1.70
N GLU A 288 -29.43 10.69 2.39
CA GLU A 288 -29.45 9.34 1.80
C GLU A 288 -30.80 9.01 1.11
N ASN A 289 -31.85 9.80 1.37
CA ASN A 289 -33.09 9.70 0.60
C ASN A 289 -32.85 10.17 -0.85
N VAL A 290 -32.97 9.24 -1.81
CA VAL A 290 -32.74 9.49 -3.24
C VAL A 290 -33.65 10.59 -3.82
N ALA A 291 -34.83 10.78 -3.24
CA ALA A 291 -35.75 11.86 -3.61
C ALA A 291 -35.35 13.23 -3.02
N CYS A 292 -34.34 13.28 -2.14
CA CYS A 292 -33.86 14.48 -1.48
C CYS A 292 -32.42 14.78 -1.90
N ASN A 293 -32.21 15.92 -2.54
CA ASN A 293 -30.87 16.38 -2.96
C ASN A 293 -30.21 17.32 -1.95
N LYS A 294 -30.70 17.38 -0.71
CA LYS A 294 -30.12 18.23 0.33
C LYS A 294 -28.76 17.70 0.76
N VAL A 295 -27.85 18.63 0.98
CA VAL A 295 -26.48 18.44 1.44
C VAL A 295 -26.30 19.29 2.70
N GLU A 296 -25.55 18.80 3.69
CA GLU A 296 -25.26 19.54 4.92
C GLU A 296 -24.57 20.87 4.60
N ASN A 297 -24.88 21.94 5.32
CA ASN A 297 -24.17 23.21 5.20
C ASN A 297 -22.97 23.28 6.15
N TYR A 298 -23.00 22.49 7.22
CA TYR A 298 -21.94 22.36 8.21
C TYR A 298 -21.93 20.95 8.78
N ALA A 299 -20.77 20.51 9.26
CA ALA A 299 -20.57 19.11 9.61
C ALA A 299 -21.56 18.62 10.68
N ARG A 300 -22.11 17.42 10.46
CA ARG A 300 -23.01 16.71 11.39
C ARG A 300 -24.39 17.38 11.55
N GLN A 301 -24.80 18.22 10.61
CA GLN A 301 -26.14 18.81 10.60
C GLN A 301 -27.25 17.76 10.40
N PHE A 302 -26.99 16.67 9.66
CA PHE A 302 -27.95 15.63 9.36
C PHE A 302 -27.88 14.51 10.40
N ALA A 303 -29.05 13.99 10.76
CA ALA A 303 -29.17 12.89 11.69
C ALA A 303 -28.75 11.58 11.02
N THR A 304 -27.87 10.82 11.66
CA THR A 304 -27.49 9.49 11.17
C THR A 304 -28.48 8.43 11.65
N CYS A 305 -28.69 7.40 10.84
CA CYS A 305 -29.50 6.24 11.23
C CYS A 305 -28.95 5.60 12.52
N SER A 306 -29.77 5.52 13.56
CA SER A 306 -29.36 5.02 14.87
C SER A 306 -28.94 3.54 14.87
N ARG A 307 -29.40 2.75 13.89
CA ARG A 307 -29.11 1.32 13.79
C ARG A 307 -27.76 1.03 13.13
N CYS A 308 -27.50 1.58 11.95
CA CYS A 308 -26.27 1.29 11.21
C CYS A 308 -25.20 2.37 11.39
N GLY A 309 -25.56 3.62 11.74
CA GLY A 309 -24.65 4.75 11.84
C GLY A 309 -24.11 5.29 10.50
N PHE A 310 -24.41 4.63 9.37
CA PHE A 310 -23.86 4.98 8.05
C PHE A 310 -24.71 5.97 7.25
N ALA A 311 -26.03 5.78 7.19
CA ALA A 311 -26.93 6.65 6.43
C ALA A 311 -27.17 7.98 7.16
N ALA A 312 -27.12 9.12 6.46
CA ALA A 312 -27.42 10.45 7.00
C ALA A 312 -28.67 11.05 6.36
N TYR A 313 -29.56 11.63 7.15
CA TYR A 313 -30.82 12.20 6.68
C TYR A 313 -31.00 13.63 7.18
N CYS A 314 -31.38 14.53 6.27
CA CYS A 314 -31.61 15.93 6.62
C CYS A 314 -32.81 16.12 7.56
N CYS A 315 -33.76 15.17 7.58
CA CYS A 315 -34.89 15.15 8.48
C CYS A 315 -35.47 13.73 8.63
N LYS A 316 -36.32 13.53 9.65
CA LYS A 316 -37.00 12.25 9.91
C LYS A 316 -37.89 11.81 8.75
N ASP A 317 -38.48 12.73 8.01
CA ASP A 317 -39.37 12.39 6.89
C ASP A 317 -38.57 11.80 5.71
N CYS A 318 -37.36 12.28 5.47
CA CYS A 318 -36.45 11.69 4.48
C CYS A 318 -36.00 10.29 4.90
N GLN A 319 -35.75 10.08 6.19
CA GLN A 319 -35.44 8.74 6.71
C GLN A 319 -36.62 7.77 6.51
N LYS A 320 -37.86 8.21 6.80
CA LYS A 320 -39.07 7.39 6.62
C LYS A 320 -39.32 7.06 5.15
N ALA A 321 -39.15 8.03 4.25
CA ALA A 321 -39.33 7.86 2.82
C ALA A 321 -38.32 6.85 2.22
N ASP A 322 -37.06 6.92 2.65
CA ASP A 322 -35.99 6.04 2.18
C ASP A 322 -35.97 4.66 2.88
N TRP A 323 -36.71 4.50 3.99
CA TRP A 323 -36.63 3.31 4.84
C TRP A 323 -36.86 2.00 4.09
N LYS A 324 -37.78 1.95 3.11
CA LYS A 324 -38.04 0.73 2.33
C LYS A 324 -36.80 0.26 1.55
N ARG A 325 -35.97 1.19 1.08
CA ARG A 325 -34.68 0.91 0.42
C ARG A 325 -33.60 0.64 1.46
N HIS A 326 -33.41 1.58 2.38
CA HIS A 326 -32.34 1.51 3.39
C HIS A 326 -32.44 0.26 4.26
N LYS A 327 -33.64 -0.20 4.64
CA LYS A 327 -33.84 -1.39 5.49
C LYS A 327 -33.13 -2.63 4.95
N LYS A 328 -33.04 -2.81 3.63
CA LYS A 328 -32.38 -3.95 2.98
C LYS A 328 -30.88 -3.96 3.26
N GLU A 329 -30.24 -2.79 3.22
CA GLU A 329 -28.80 -2.63 3.44
C GLU A 329 -28.44 -2.30 4.90
N CYS A 330 -29.41 -1.82 5.69
CA CYS A 330 -29.20 -1.36 7.05
C CYS A 330 -28.72 -2.48 7.97
N LYS A 331 -29.18 -3.72 7.75
CA LYS A 331 -28.77 -4.88 8.55
C LYS A 331 -27.30 -5.24 8.26
N ASP A 332 -26.93 -5.36 6.99
CA ASP A 332 -25.56 -5.72 6.60
C ASP A 332 -24.55 -4.62 6.95
N LYS A 333 -24.94 -3.36 6.78
CA LYS A 333 -24.14 -2.21 7.24
C LYS A 333 -24.02 -2.18 8.76
N ALA A 334 -25.06 -2.54 9.53
CA ALA A 334 -24.98 -2.63 10.98
C ALA A 334 -24.05 -3.77 11.44
N ILE A 335 -24.11 -4.95 10.80
CA ILE A 335 -23.21 -6.09 11.07
C ILE A 335 -21.75 -5.68 10.82
N LYS A 336 -21.46 -5.04 9.67
CA LYS A 336 -20.12 -4.50 9.37
C LYS A 336 -19.66 -3.46 10.38
N ALA A 337 -20.55 -2.59 10.87
CA ALA A 337 -20.23 -1.64 11.94
C ALA A 337 -19.95 -2.34 13.27
N GLU A 338 -20.59 -3.47 13.56
CA GLU A 338 -20.34 -4.27 14.77
C GLU A 338 -19.01 -5.04 14.65
N GLU A 339 -18.72 -5.65 13.50
CA GLU A 339 -17.45 -6.33 13.20
C GLU A 339 -16.25 -5.34 13.24
N GLU A 340 -16.38 -4.15 12.65
CA GLU A 340 -15.36 -3.10 12.70
C GLU A 340 -15.19 -2.51 14.12
N LYS A 341 -16.25 -2.51 14.94
CA LYS A 341 -16.18 -2.16 16.35
C LYS A 341 -15.49 -3.24 17.17
N PHE A 342 -15.60 -4.52 16.79
CA PHE A 342 -14.94 -5.64 17.46
C PHE A 342 -13.43 -5.67 17.14
N GLN A 343 -13.05 -5.46 15.88
CA GLN A 343 -11.64 -5.43 15.45
C GLN A 343 -10.85 -4.19 15.91
N ASN A 344 -11.51 -3.05 16.20
CA ASN A 344 -10.84 -1.85 16.71
C ASN A 344 -11.03 -1.64 18.24
N LYS A 345 -11.46 -2.66 19.00
CA LYS A 345 -11.67 -2.56 20.46
C LYS A 345 -11.04 -3.64 21.33
N SER A 346 -10.45 -4.70 20.78
CA SER A 346 -9.77 -5.66 21.66
C SER A 346 -8.61 -4.94 22.34
N LYS A 347 -8.67 -4.85 23.67
CA LYS A 347 -7.58 -4.34 24.50
C LYS A 347 -6.36 -5.28 24.49
N ASP A 348 -6.52 -6.44 23.86
CA ASP A 348 -5.58 -7.55 23.83
C ASP A 348 -4.76 -7.57 22.54
N CYS A 349 -4.86 -6.53 21.70
CA CYS A 349 -3.97 -6.30 20.56
C CYS A 349 -3.66 -4.81 20.32
N LEU A 350 -2.61 -4.51 19.54
CA LEU A 350 -2.27 -3.15 19.14
C LEU A 350 -3.21 -2.58 18.08
N MET A 351 -3.32 -1.25 18.06
CA MET A 351 -3.94 -0.53 16.95
C MET A 351 -3.14 -0.77 15.67
N VAL A 352 -3.83 -0.95 14.53
CA VAL A 352 -3.18 -1.35 13.26
C VAL A 352 -2.01 -0.45 12.81
N GLY A 353 -2.04 0.86 13.09
CA GLY A 353 -0.91 1.73 12.76
C GLY A 353 0.31 1.49 13.64
N GLU A 354 0.10 1.17 14.92
CA GLU A 354 1.16 0.85 15.86
C GLU A 354 1.71 -0.57 15.62
N SER A 355 0.84 -1.53 15.27
CA SER A 355 1.27 -2.87 14.91
C SER A 355 2.18 -2.86 13.68
N GLN A 356 1.83 -2.07 12.65
CA GLN A 356 2.66 -1.89 11.46
C GLN A 356 4.02 -1.29 11.82
N GLN A 357 4.04 -0.22 12.62
CA GLN A 357 5.29 0.39 13.09
C GLN A 357 6.18 -0.62 13.82
N VAL A 358 5.60 -1.46 14.69
CA VAL A 358 6.35 -2.49 15.42
C VAL A 358 6.93 -3.53 14.46
N LEU A 359 6.13 -4.04 13.52
CA LEU A 359 6.58 -5.03 12.53
C LEU A 359 7.69 -4.50 11.64
N SER A 360 7.63 -3.21 11.28
CA SER A 360 8.74 -2.52 10.62
C SER A 360 10.01 -2.62 11.43
N ILE A 361 9.95 -2.18 12.69
CA ILE A 361 11.09 -2.15 13.61
C ILE A 361 11.67 -3.55 13.76
N ILE A 362 10.83 -4.59 13.93
CA ILE A 362 11.25 -5.99 13.99
C ILE A 362 12.02 -6.37 12.72
N ASN A 363 11.45 -6.17 11.54
CA ASN A 363 12.07 -6.64 10.30
C ASN A 363 13.46 -6.02 10.09
N TYR A 364 13.58 -4.70 10.28
CA TYR A 364 14.87 -4.01 10.18
C TYR A 364 15.88 -4.50 11.21
N TRP A 365 15.44 -4.70 12.44
CA TRP A 365 16.30 -5.17 13.52
C TRP A 365 16.78 -6.61 13.28
N LEU A 366 15.91 -7.50 12.81
CA LEU A 366 16.25 -8.88 12.47
C LEU A 366 17.25 -8.96 11.32
N HIS A 367 17.09 -8.12 10.30
CA HIS A 367 18.06 -8.00 9.20
C HIS A 367 19.43 -7.59 9.70
N PHE A 368 19.46 -6.55 10.52
CA PHE A 368 20.69 -6.07 11.12
C PHE A 368 21.34 -7.17 11.97
N ALA A 369 20.55 -7.85 12.80
CA ALA A 369 21.02 -8.93 13.65
C ALA A 369 21.62 -10.08 12.84
N ALA A 370 20.94 -10.53 11.78
CA ALA A 370 21.41 -11.62 10.92
C ALA A 370 22.77 -11.33 10.25
N LYS A 371 23.07 -10.05 9.97
CA LYS A 371 24.34 -9.61 9.37
C LYS A 371 25.42 -9.20 10.39
N SER A 372 25.05 -9.08 11.66
CA SER A 372 25.92 -8.52 12.70
C SER A 372 27.12 -9.42 13.02
N ASP A 373 28.21 -8.80 13.48
CA ASP A 373 29.38 -9.53 13.95
C ASP A 373 29.08 -10.28 15.25
N GLU A 374 28.16 -9.78 16.07
CA GLU A 374 27.66 -10.43 17.27
C GLU A 374 26.97 -11.76 16.94
N MET A 375 26.16 -11.81 15.88
CA MET A 375 25.56 -13.06 15.42
C MET A 375 26.63 -14.05 14.99
N LYS A 376 27.63 -13.62 14.21
CA LYS A 376 28.74 -14.48 13.78
C LYS A 376 29.59 -15.01 14.94
N ALA A 377 29.73 -14.22 16.00
CA ALA A 377 30.47 -14.60 17.20
C ALA A 377 29.69 -15.54 18.13
N THR A 378 28.39 -15.72 17.92
CA THR A 378 27.53 -16.55 18.78
C THR A 378 27.63 -18.02 18.39
N GLN A 379 28.11 -18.86 19.32
CA GLN A 379 28.39 -20.28 19.10
C GLN A 379 27.24 -21.18 19.58
N THR A 380 26.04 -20.97 19.05
CA THR A 380 24.85 -21.79 19.37
C THR A 380 24.33 -22.50 18.12
N GLU A 381 23.59 -23.59 18.30
CA GLU A 381 22.95 -24.30 17.18
C GLU A 381 22.04 -23.36 16.38
N ASP A 382 21.26 -22.52 17.08
CA ASP A 382 20.35 -21.57 16.46
C ASP A 382 21.11 -20.50 15.67
N ALA A 383 22.18 -19.92 16.21
CA ALA A 383 23.02 -18.95 15.48
C ALA A 383 23.69 -19.59 14.24
N THR A 384 24.10 -20.85 14.35
CA THR A 384 24.70 -21.60 13.23
C THR A 384 23.70 -21.75 12.08
N ILE A 385 22.43 -22.02 12.38
CA ILE A 385 21.35 -22.05 11.37
C ILE A 385 21.24 -20.70 10.67
N ILE A 386 21.25 -19.59 11.42
CA ILE A 386 21.18 -18.25 10.81
C ILE A 386 22.35 -18.00 9.87
N ILE A 387 23.58 -18.26 10.32
CA ILE A 387 24.80 -17.97 9.58
C ILE A 387 24.85 -18.74 8.25
N HIS A 388 24.38 -19.99 8.23
CA HIS A 388 24.50 -20.85 7.05
C HIS A 388 23.25 -20.87 6.15
N ALA A 389 22.06 -20.65 6.71
CA ALA A 389 20.79 -20.77 5.97
C ALA A 389 20.13 -19.43 5.65
N ILE A 390 20.32 -18.40 6.48
CA ILE A 390 19.61 -17.11 6.35
C ILE A 390 20.55 -15.99 5.92
N ALA A 391 21.71 -15.84 6.56
CA ALA A 391 22.67 -14.78 6.24
C ALA A 391 23.09 -14.75 4.75
N PRO A 392 23.30 -15.89 4.06
CA PRO A 392 23.63 -15.88 2.63
C PRO A 392 22.50 -15.34 1.74
N LYS A 393 21.23 -15.60 2.11
CA LYS A 393 20.06 -15.14 1.36
C LYS A 393 19.95 -13.62 1.35
N ILE A 394 20.39 -12.97 2.43
CA ILE A 394 20.29 -11.54 2.62
C ILE A 394 21.61 -10.80 2.35
N ALA A 395 22.70 -11.51 2.03
CA ALA A 395 24.05 -10.94 1.93
C ALA A 395 24.14 -9.81 0.88
N HIS A 396 23.45 -9.98 -0.25
CA HIS A 396 23.45 -9.05 -1.39
C HIS A 396 22.18 -8.22 -1.51
N VAL A 397 21.34 -8.25 -0.47
CA VAL A 397 20.02 -7.63 -0.47
C VAL A 397 20.01 -6.50 0.55
N GLU A 398 19.45 -5.35 0.19
CA GLU A 398 19.33 -4.23 1.12
C GLU A 398 18.40 -4.59 2.29
N MET A 399 18.58 -3.91 3.43
CA MET A 399 17.88 -4.24 4.69
C MET A 399 16.34 -4.23 4.58
N TRP A 400 15.80 -3.53 3.58
CA TRP A 400 14.37 -3.36 3.31
C TRP A 400 13.84 -4.27 2.18
N GLU A 401 14.70 -4.99 1.45
CA GLU A 401 14.32 -5.70 0.23
C GLU A 401 13.93 -7.17 0.47
N TYR A 402 14.44 -7.80 1.52
CA TYR A 402 14.11 -9.18 1.85
C TYR A 402 13.13 -9.23 3.03
N GLN A 403 12.08 -10.03 2.91
CA GLN A 403 11.10 -10.24 3.97
C GLN A 403 11.27 -11.64 4.54
N PHE A 404 11.50 -11.71 5.85
CA PHE A 404 11.63 -12.99 6.52
C PHE A 404 10.29 -13.72 6.56
N GLY A 405 10.29 -14.98 6.14
CA GLY A 405 9.17 -15.88 6.39
C GLY A 405 8.98 -16.12 7.89
N MET A 406 7.78 -16.54 8.30
CA MET A 406 7.45 -16.72 9.73
C MET A 406 8.39 -17.70 10.46
N GLN A 407 8.86 -18.74 9.76
CA GLN A 407 9.86 -19.67 10.32
C GLN A 407 11.21 -18.99 10.50
N GLU A 408 11.67 -18.20 9.52
CA GLU A 408 12.93 -17.46 9.58
C GLU A 408 12.91 -16.43 10.72
N VAL A 409 11.80 -15.72 10.90
CA VAL A 409 11.61 -14.81 12.02
C VAL A 409 11.76 -15.54 13.35
N THR A 410 11.10 -16.68 13.54
CA THR A 410 11.21 -17.48 14.78
C THR A 410 12.63 -17.96 15.02
N PHE A 411 13.32 -18.49 14.00
CA PHE A 411 14.72 -18.89 14.13
C PHE A 411 15.64 -17.73 14.47
N LEU A 412 15.45 -16.57 13.84
CA LEU A 412 16.23 -15.36 14.13
C LEU A 412 16.03 -14.89 15.56
N PHE A 413 14.78 -14.84 16.05
CA PHE A 413 14.52 -14.52 17.46
C PHE A 413 15.19 -15.54 18.38
N LYS A 414 15.09 -16.84 18.10
CA LYS A 414 15.73 -17.85 18.93
C LYS A 414 17.26 -17.68 18.95
N ALA A 415 17.87 -17.44 17.80
CA ALA A 415 19.30 -17.19 17.68
C ALA A 415 19.73 -15.91 18.40
N ILE A 416 18.99 -14.81 18.24
CA ILE A 416 19.28 -13.56 18.94
C ILE A 416 19.18 -13.77 20.45
N TRP A 417 18.19 -14.50 20.95
CA TRP A 417 18.01 -14.71 22.38
C TRP A 417 18.98 -15.74 22.97
N SER A 418 19.58 -16.58 22.12
CA SER A 418 20.70 -17.43 22.51
C SER A 418 22.02 -16.67 22.71
N MET A 419 22.11 -15.41 22.25
CA MET A 419 23.28 -14.57 22.49
C MET A 419 23.33 -14.11 23.95
N THR A 420 24.55 -13.89 24.46
CA THR A 420 24.72 -13.27 25.79
C THR A 420 24.08 -11.88 25.83
N PRO A 421 23.53 -11.43 26.99
CA PRO A 421 22.90 -10.12 27.11
C PRO A 421 23.77 -8.95 26.63
N GLY A 422 25.08 -8.99 26.89
CA GLY A 422 26.03 -7.97 26.44
C GLY A 422 26.17 -7.88 24.93
N MET A 423 26.20 -9.03 24.24
CA MET A 423 26.26 -9.07 22.77
C MET A 423 24.95 -8.56 22.15
N ARG A 424 23.78 -8.98 22.67
CA ARG A 424 22.48 -8.47 22.21
C ARG A 424 22.39 -6.96 22.35
N TYR A 425 22.85 -6.43 23.48
CA TYR A 425 22.84 -5.00 23.75
C TYR A 425 23.72 -4.23 22.77
N GLU A 426 24.97 -4.65 22.56
CA GLU A 426 25.88 -3.96 21.64
C GLU A 426 25.40 -4.04 20.18
N MET A 427 24.91 -5.20 19.74
CA MET A 427 24.27 -5.36 18.43
C MET A 427 23.11 -4.36 18.24
N THR A 428 22.22 -4.29 19.23
CA THR A 428 21.04 -3.41 19.17
C THR A 428 21.42 -1.93 19.23
N ARG A 429 22.46 -1.59 19.99
CA ARG A 429 23.01 -0.24 20.04
C ARG A 429 23.61 0.18 18.70
N LYS A 430 24.37 -0.70 18.05
CA LYS A 430 24.89 -0.47 16.69
C LYS A 430 23.75 -0.30 15.69
N PHE A 431 22.70 -1.10 15.79
CA PHE A 431 21.49 -0.95 14.97
C PHE A 431 20.85 0.43 15.12
N VAL A 432 20.57 0.89 16.35
CA VAL A 432 19.95 2.20 16.59
C VAL A 432 20.85 3.34 16.08
N LYS A 433 22.17 3.22 16.25
CA LYS A 433 23.12 4.20 15.72
C LYS A 433 23.13 4.21 14.18
N ALA A 434 23.08 3.05 13.54
CA ALA A 434 23.01 2.95 12.08
C ALA A 434 21.71 3.54 11.53
N THR A 435 20.57 3.24 12.16
CA THR A 435 19.25 3.73 11.71
C THR A 435 19.06 5.23 11.92
N SER A 436 19.69 5.83 12.93
CA SER A 436 19.69 7.29 13.11
C SER A 436 20.28 8.06 11.94
N LYS A 437 21.10 7.40 11.11
CA LYS A 437 21.72 7.97 9.90
C LYS A 437 20.89 7.77 8.64
N LEU A 438 19.85 6.93 8.67
CA LEU A 438 19.03 6.57 7.52
C LEU A 438 17.97 7.63 7.14
N GLY A 439 18.03 8.84 7.72
CA GLY A 439 17.28 10.01 7.20
C GLY A 439 15.75 9.90 7.19
N PHE A 440 15.12 9.14 8.10
CA PHE A 440 13.67 8.97 8.09
C PHE A 440 12.92 10.32 8.21
N PRO A 441 11.84 10.54 7.43
CA PRO A 441 11.03 11.75 7.52
C PRO A 441 10.43 11.91 8.93
N LYS A 442 10.10 13.14 9.33
CA LYS A 442 9.44 13.45 10.62
C LYS A 442 8.19 12.57 10.79
N GLY A 443 8.26 11.60 11.69
CA GLY A 443 7.19 10.61 11.94
C GLY A 443 7.52 9.16 11.57
N GLY A 444 8.75 8.85 11.16
CA GLY A 444 9.23 7.47 10.91
C GLY A 444 9.23 6.55 12.15
N PRO A 445 9.60 5.26 11.98
CA PRO A 445 9.61 4.30 13.08
C PRO A 445 10.59 4.72 14.19
N ASP A 446 10.14 4.68 15.44
CA ASP A 446 11.00 4.97 16.60
C ASP A 446 11.82 3.72 16.96
N PHE A 447 13.00 3.61 16.37
CA PHE A 447 13.92 2.50 16.63
C PHE A 447 14.56 2.56 18.01
N SER A 448 14.47 3.69 18.74
CA SER A 448 15.03 3.77 20.10
C SER A 448 14.39 2.76 21.06
N MET A 449 13.14 2.34 20.76
CA MET A 449 12.43 1.30 21.49
C MET A 449 13.13 -0.06 21.46
N THR A 450 13.91 -0.37 20.43
CA THR A 450 14.60 -1.68 20.30
C THR A 450 15.66 -1.89 21.38
N LEU A 451 16.24 -0.83 21.94
CA LEU A 451 17.16 -0.94 23.07
C LEU A 451 16.47 -1.61 24.27
N ASN A 452 15.18 -1.33 24.49
CA ASN A 452 14.42 -2.00 25.53
C ASN A 452 14.21 -3.49 25.23
N TRP A 453 14.15 -3.89 23.95
CA TRP A 453 14.02 -5.32 23.59
C TRP A 453 15.26 -6.09 23.98
N SER A 454 16.45 -5.51 23.79
CA SER A 454 17.71 -6.15 24.21
C SER A 454 17.81 -6.35 25.74
N LYS A 455 17.19 -5.45 26.52
CA LYS A 455 17.24 -5.46 27.99
C LYS A 455 16.13 -6.31 28.62
N TYR A 456 14.90 -6.24 28.11
CA TYR A 456 13.73 -6.84 28.75
C TYR A 456 12.94 -7.79 27.84
N GLY A 457 13.34 -7.97 26.59
CA GLY A 457 12.72 -8.96 25.70
C GLY A 457 13.13 -10.37 26.12
N VAL A 458 12.19 -11.30 26.04
CA VAL A 458 12.37 -12.71 26.39
C VAL A 458 11.85 -13.56 25.24
N GLY A 459 12.56 -14.63 24.90
CA GLY A 459 12.29 -15.45 23.72
C GLY A 459 12.63 -16.90 24.01
N GLY A 460 11.80 -17.81 23.52
CA GLY A 460 11.93 -19.23 23.81
C GLY A 460 10.57 -19.91 23.95
N ASP A 461 10.51 -20.90 24.83
CA ASP A 461 9.34 -21.73 25.03
C ASP A 461 8.42 -21.12 26.10
N PHE A 462 7.15 -20.98 25.78
CA PHE A 462 6.13 -20.39 26.63
C PHE A 462 4.95 -21.34 26.80
N ALA A 463 4.34 -21.29 27.99
CA ALA A 463 3.05 -21.92 28.27
C ALA A 463 1.95 -20.86 28.38
N VAL A 464 0.97 -20.90 27.48
CA VAL A 464 -0.24 -20.07 27.57
C VAL A 464 -1.15 -20.70 28.62
N VAL A 465 -1.46 -19.96 29.68
CA VAL A 465 -2.20 -20.51 30.84
C VAL A 465 -3.55 -19.84 31.09
N LYS A 466 -3.75 -18.60 30.63
CA LYS A 466 -4.99 -17.86 30.87
C LYS A 466 -5.19 -16.74 29.84
N TYR A 467 -6.44 -16.53 29.44
CA TYR A 467 -6.84 -15.36 28.65
C TYR A 467 -7.50 -14.33 29.56
N THR A 468 -7.06 -13.07 29.48
CA THR A 468 -7.61 -11.97 30.28
C THR A 468 -8.01 -10.80 29.38
N PRO A 469 -8.85 -9.86 29.85
CA PRO A 469 -9.19 -8.64 29.10
C PRO A 469 -8.04 -7.63 28.92
N LYS A 470 -6.83 -7.95 29.43
CA LYS A 470 -5.61 -7.15 29.28
C LYS A 470 -4.59 -7.83 28.35
N GLY A 471 -4.84 -9.07 27.92
CA GLY A 471 -3.86 -9.91 27.24
C GLY A 471 -3.88 -11.36 27.73
N ALA A 472 -3.06 -12.19 27.10
CA ALA A 472 -2.86 -13.58 27.53
C ALA A 472 -1.73 -13.65 28.56
N ILE A 473 -1.86 -14.53 29.55
CA ILE A 473 -0.79 -14.84 30.50
C ILE A 473 0.04 -15.98 29.90
N LEU A 474 1.31 -15.68 29.63
CA LEU A 474 2.30 -16.65 29.16
C LEU A 474 3.31 -16.90 30.28
N LEU A 475 3.57 -18.15 30.61
CA LEU A 475 4.62 -18.54 31.54
C LEU A 475 5.88 -18.91 30.79
N HIS A 476 7.03 -18.53 31.32
CA HIS A 476 8.34 -18.88 30.79
C HIS A 476 9.32 -19.15 31.93
N GLU A 477 10.16 -20.16 31.76
CA GLU A 477 11.27 -20.43 32.66
C GLU A 477 12.49 -19.62 32.22
N ASP A 478 12.89 -18.66 33.05
CA ASP A 478 14.02 -17.77 32.80
C ASP A 478 15.36 -18.47 33.03
N GLU A 479 16.48 -17.82 32.68
CA GLU A 479 17.83 -18.40 32.78
C GLU A 479 18.22 -18.79 34.22
N ASP A 480 17.65 -18.13 35.23
CA ASP A 480 17.83 -18.45 36.65
C ASP A 480 16.96 -19.63 37.14
N GLY A 481 16.20 -20.24 36.22
CA GLY A 481 15.28 -21.34 36.47
C GLY A 481 13.97 -20.90 37.13
N THR A 482 13.71 -19.61 37.33
CA THR A 482 12.43 -19.12 37.86
C THR A 482 11.36 -19.11 36.78
N VAL A 483 10.11 -19.45 37.13
CA VAL A 483 8.98 -19.38 36.20
C VAL A 483 8.28 -18.04 36.40
N LYS A 484 8.31 -17.20 35.36
CA LYS A 484 7.71 -15.86 35.35
C LYS A 484 6.51 -15.82 34.41
N GLY A 485 5.49 -15.04 34.78
CA GLY A 485 4.30 -14.80 33.98
C GLY A 485 4.35 -13.45 33.27
N TYR A 486 3.96 -13.41 32.01
CA TYR A 486 3.92 -12.20 31.19
C TYR A 486 2.51 -11.99 30.68
N VAL A 487 1.89 -10.84 30.98
CA VAL A 487 0.62 -10.45 30.37
C VAL A 487 0.92 -9.81 29.03
N ALA A 488 0.87 -10.60 27.97
CA ALA A 488 1.21 -10.17 26.63
C ALA A 488 -0.05 -9.87 25.79
N VAL A 489 0.00 -8.77 25.06
CA VAL A 489 -0.97 -8.46 24.00
C VAL A 489 -0.42 -8.88 22.65
N GLY A 490 -1.30 -9.22 21.73
CA GLY A 490 -0.92 -9.52 20.36
C GLY A 490 -0.48 -8.28 19.59
N ILE A 491 0.50 -8.42 18.69
CA ILE A 491 0.85 -7.33 17.77
C ILE A 491 -0.29 -7.08 16.79
N THR A 492 -0.75 -8.12 16.09
CA THR A 492 -1.79 -8.02 15.05
C THR A 492 -3.09 -8.70 15.47
N GLN A 493 -2.99 -9.82 16.16
CA GLN A 493 -4.12 -10.62 16.65
C GLN A 493 -3.82 -11.13 18.06
N SER A 494 -4.84 -11.22 18.90
CA SER A 494 -4.69 -11.83 20.23
C SER A 494 -4.35 -13.32 20.11
N LEU A 495 -3.57 -13.84 21.05
CA LEU A 495 -3.25 -15.26 21.16
C LEU A 495 -4.51 -16.13 21.30
N GLN A 496 -5.53 -15.64 22.01
CA GLN A 496 -6.83 -16.31 22.13
C GLN A 496 -7.49 -16.55 20.77
N SER A 497 -7.48 -15.54 19.89
CA SER A 497 -8.04 -15.65 18.55
C SER A 497 -7.32 -16.71 17.72
N ILE A 498 -6.00 -16.76 17.80
CA ILE A 498 -5.19 -17.71 17.03
C ILE A 498 -5.43 -19.14 17.53
N VAL A 499 -5.42 -19.33 18.86
CA VAL A 499 -5.64 -20.64 19.48
C VAL A 499 -7.08 -21.13 19.33
N SER A 500 -8.08 -20.23 19.33
CA SER A 500 -9.50 -20.63 19.24
C SER A 500 -9.81 -21.40 17.94
N GLN A 501 -8.98 -21.24 16.91
CA GLN A 501 -9.10 -21.99 15.66
C GLN A 501 -8.56 -23.44 15.77
N MET A 502 -7.78 -23.74 16.80
CA MET A 502 -7.12 -25.02 17.02
C MET A 502 -7.84 -25.92 18.04
N GLU A 503 -8.90 -25.42 18.70
CA GLU A 503 -9.69 -26.15 19.72
C GLU A 503 -8.88 -26.83 20.84
N MET A 504 -7.72 -26.27 21.23
CA MET A 504 -6.87 -26.86 22.27
C MET A 504 -7.17 -26.30 23.69
N PRO A 505 -7.20 -27.16 24.73
CA PRO A 505 -7.31 -26.71 26.11
C PRO A 505 -5.99 -26.10 26.62
N LEU A 506 -6.08 -25.23 27.63
CA LEU A 506 -4.92 -24.71 28.34
C LEU A 506 -4.38 -25.77 29.33
N PRO A 507 -3.06 -25.84 29.59
CA PRO A 507 -2.01 -24.98 29.05
C PRO A 507 -1.56 -25.36 27.64
N ILE A 508 -1.21 -24.36 26.83
CA ILE A 508 -0.71 -24.57 25.47
C ILE A 508 0.74 -24.18 25.40
N PHE A 509 1.58 -25.06 24.88
CA PHE A 509 3.00 -24.80 24.76
C PHE A 509 3.39 -24.42 23.34
N LEU A 510 4.18 -23.36 23.22
CA LEU A 510 4.59 -22.79 21.95
C LEU A 510 5.94 -22.10 22.08
N THR A 511 6.66 -21.97 20.96
CA THR A 511 7.85 -21.13 20.89
C THR A 511 7.47 -19.76 20.35
N THR A 512 7.82 -18.69 21.07
CA THR A 512 7.58 -17.30 20.64
C THR A 512 8.52 -16.31 21.35
N GLY A 513 8.32 -15.02 21.10
CA GLY A 513 9.01 -13.93 21.80
C GLY A 513 8.03 -12.93 22.40
N VAL A 514 8.34 -12.48 23.61
CA VAL A 514 7.68 -11.35 24.28
C VAL A 514 8.65 -10.19 24.44
N PHE A 515 8.22 -8.97 24.10
CA PHE A 515 9.09 -7.81 24.18
C PHE A 515 8.34 -6.52 24.53
N PRO A 516 9.03 -5.56 25.17
CA PRO A 516 8.42 -4.30 25.58
C PRO A 516 8.10 -3.35 24.41
N PHE A 517 6.93 -2.73 24.43
CA PHE A 517 6.58 -1.62 23.54
C PHE A 517 5.60 -0.64 24.20
N LYS A 518 5.96 0.65 24.24
CA LYS A 518 5.15 1.74 24.85
C LYS A 518 4.46 1.36 26.18
N LYS A 519 5.19 0.72 27.10
CA LYS A 519 4.73 0.23 28.43
C LYS A 519 3.84 -1.03 28.41
N MET A 520 3.67 -1.68 27.26
CA MET A 520 3.00 -2.96 27.10
C MET A 520 4.03 -4.06 26.83
N ILE A 521 3.65 -5.31 27.10
CA ILE A 521 4.41 -6.50 26.68
C ILE A 521 3.71 -7.04 25.44
N LEU A 522 4.42 -7.10 24.32
CA LEU A 522 3.91 -7.60 23.06
C LEU A 522 4.35 -9.04 22.88
N CYS A 523 3.41 -9.89 22.46
CA CYS A 523 3.72 -11.20 21.91
C CYS A 523 3.84 -11.08 20.39
N GLN A 524 4.91 -11.64 19.82
CA GLN A 524 5.20 -11.63 18.39
C GLN A 524 4.05 -12.18 17.51
N GLY A 525 3.14 -12.97 18.09
CA GLY A 525 1.96 -13.53 17.41
C GLY A 525 2.28 -14.64 16.42
N THR A 526 3.57 -14.99 16.27
CA THR A 526 4.04 -16.14 15.50
C THR A 526 4.30 -17.28 16.47
N PHE A 527 3.73 -18.44 16.19
CA PHE A 527 3.85 -19.61 17.05
C PHE A 527 4.39 -20.78 16.25
N MET A 528 5.46 -21.37 16.75
CA MET A 528 5.86 -22.69 16.31
C MET A 528 5.43 -23.70 17.38
N PRO A 529 4.99 -24.91 16.96
CA PRO A 529 4.92 -26.04 17.87
C PRO A 529 6.29 -26.22 18.52
N LEU A 530 6.29 -26.62 19.79
CA LEU A 530 7.52 -26.95 20.48
C LEU A 530 8.29 -28.03 19.71
N MET A 531 9.57 -27.77 19.46
CA MET A 531 10.48 -28.72 18.82
C MET A 531 11.04 -29.75 19.82
N LYS A 532 10.99 -29.44 21.12
CA LYS A 532 11.46 -30.27 22.24
C LYS A 532 10.42 -30.24 23.35
N GLU A 533 10.38 -31.27 24.20
CA GLU A 533 9.46 -31.25 25.34
C GLU A 533 9.79 -30.07 26.28
N PRO A 534 8.77 -29.35 26.77
CA PRO A 534 8.97 -28.26 27.72
C PRO A 534 9.55 -28.82 29.02
N SER A 535 10.23 -27.97 29.78
CA SER A 535 10.79 -28.40 31.05
C SER A 535 9.70 -28.94 31.98
N GLN A 536 10.06 -29.91 32.82
CA GLN A 536 9.15 -30.46 33.80
C GLN A 536 8.64 -29.37 34.76
N LYS A 537 9.49 -28.40 35.09
CA LYS A 537 9.15 -27.27 35.97
C LYS A 537 8.11 -26.35 35.34
N LEU A 538 8.31 -25.92 34.09
CA LEU A 538 7.35 -25.10 33.36
C LEU A 538 6.02 -25.85 33.19
N THR A 539 6.07 -27.14 32.87
CA THR A 539 4.89 -27.99 32.68
C THR A 539 4.05 -28.09 33.94
N LEU A 540 4.66 -28.46 35.08
CA LEU A 540 3.97 -28.59 36.36
C LEU A 540 3.41 -27.24 36.83
N THR A 541 4.18 -26.16 36.68
CA THR A 541 3.74 -24.81 37.07
C THR A 541 2.56 -24.35 36.21
N ALA A 542 2.60 -24.59 34.90
CA ALA A 542 1.50 -24.23 34.00
C ALA A 542 0.22 -25.03 34.30
N GLN A 543 0.34 -26.32 34.60
CA GLN A 543 -0.80 -27.15 35.02
C GLN A 543 -1.40 -26.68 36.35
N ALA A 544 -0.56 -26.37 37.34
CA ALA A 544 -0.98 -25.83 38.63
C ALA A 544 -1.71 -24.48 38.45
N PHE A 545 -1.16 -23.59 37.62
CA PHE A 545 -1.78 -22.29 37.31
C PHE A 545 -3.16 -22.45 36.69
N VAL A 546 -3.31 -23.33 35.69
CA VAL A 546 -4.61 -23.62 35.06
C VAL A 546 -5.61 -24.24 36.05
N SER A 547 -5.14 -25.01 37.03
CA SER A 547 -5.97 -25.59 38.09
C SER A 547 -6.38 -24.60 39.19
N GLY A 548 -5.85 -23.37 39.17
CA GLY A 548 -6.24 -22.27 40.06
C GLY A 548 -5.19 -21.82 41.08
N ASP A 549 -3.99 -22.42 41.09
CA ASP A 549 -2.88 -21.98 41.94
C ASP A 549 -2.03 -20.91 41.23
N GLU A 550 -2.52 -19.67 41.27
CA GLU A 550 -1.84 -18.51 40.67
C GLU A 550 -0.75 -17.92 41.59
N SER A 551 -0.62 -18.40 42.82
CA SER A 551 0.20 -17.78 43.88
C SER A 551 1.71 -18.00 43.72
N ALA A 552 2.10 -18.99 42.93
CA ALA A 552 3.48 -19.42 42.75
C ALA A 552 4.23 -18.64 41.64
N VAL A 553 3.57 -17.73 40.92
CA VAL A 553 4.12 -17.07 39.74
C VAL A 553 4.01 -15.56 39.85
N GLU A 554 5.14 -14.87 39.71
CA GLU A 554 5.16 -13.42 39.56
C GLU A 554 4.73 -13.04 38.14
N VAL A 555 3.69 -12.19 38.03
CA VAL A 555 3.08 -11.82 36.75
C VAL A 555 3.37 -10.35 36.41
N PHE A 556 4.08 -10.13 35.31
CA PHE A 556 4.43 -8.81 34.79
C PHE A 556 3.35 -8.31 33.82
N GLU A 557 2.67 -7.22 34.17
CA GLU A 557 1.69 -6.56 33.29
C GLU A 557 2.30 -5.46 32.41
N ARG A 558 3.37 -4.82 32.87
CA ARG A 558 4.03 -3.68 32.23
C ARG A 558 5.51 -3.65 32.59
N ILE A 559 6.27 -2.91 31.81
CA ILE A 559 7.66 -2.58 32.14
C ILE A 559 7.63 -1.61 33.33
N GLU A 560 8.26 -2.00 34.43
CA GLU A 560 8.50 -1.10 35.54
C GLU A 560 9.55 -0.05 35.10
N LYS A 561 9.24 1.23 35.32
CA LYS A 561 10.23 2.29 35.12
C LYS A 561 11.20 2.22 36.29
N GLU A 562 12.46 1.89 36.01
CA GLU A 562 13.57 2.35 36.86
C GLU A 562 13.67 3.87 36.78
#